data_AF-A0AAE2PZ05-F1
#
_entry.id   AF-A0AAE2PZ05-F1
#
_cell.length_a   1.000
_cell.length_b   1.000
_cell.length_c   1.000
_cell.angle_alpha   90.00
_cell.angle_beta   90.00
_cell.angle_gamma   90.00
#
_symmetry.space_group_name_H-M   'P 1'
#
loop_
_entity.id
_entity.type
_entity.pdbx_description
1 polymer ?
#
loop_
_entity_poly.entity_id
_entity_poly.type
_entity_poly.pdbx_seq_one_letter_code
_entity_poly.pdbx_strand_id
1 'polypeptide(L)'
;MPEVDSGNIKDEEKSDHHFQTAEQYYAMVKAHRRRERIARFREMNPLSWYFDEFPAQDMYRSPRINQRSTRQEVRYHWLRQRTGWIFWSQLKTTTAVRFAAFGGLVSAFYQAAPGLHGEAGDAAAPFRWLLLAGLTYLVAVLWYEVWCPLLLKQALSSKQGLLESQSSTWLRTLVEDELRRWWSKREWWPHPDLLDENMSEDQTAHVIMSGYGVPAFAGFDSYACAHIERALFEYRNLRKVTVWRRDYYTSELREFTPQYSYEGNRPLMRRLTIRSLDEYDVREDPKLRVGDLVLDWHKCALSISHHLPSRSSVNIRYETEGLDHLFSDHTGALVFAQTIALWQNTMHPVRRLILIALYLMSGAFFVTFVFLQLQILLPKMF
;
A
#
# COMPACT_ATOMS: atom_id res chain seq x y z
N MET A 1 -17.08 -56.12 -39.81
CA MET A 1 -17.52 -57.03 -38.73
C MET A 1 -16.58 -58.25 -38.75
N PRO A 2 -16.08 -58.74 -37.60
CA PRO A 2 -16.16 -58.14 -36.28
C PRO A 2 -15.11 -57.02 -36.08
N GLU A 3 -14.07 -57.25 -35.25
CA GLU A 3 -13.51 -56.33 -34.23
C GLU A 3 -11.99 -56.07 -34.43
N VAL A 4 -11.25 -55.11 -33.84
CA VAL A 4 -11.11 -54.46 -32.50
C VAL A 4 -10.25 -55.22 -31.47
N ASP A 5 -8.98 -54.80 -31.36
CA ASP A 5 -8.21 -54.65 -30.11
C ASP A 5 -7.14 -53.57 -30.39
N SER A 6 -7.19 -52.32 -29.90
CA SER A 6 -7.21 -51.79 -28.52
C SER A 6 -5.84 -51.84 -27.82
N GLY A 7 -5.43 -50.70 -27.21
CA GLY A 7 -4.34 -50.65 -26.23
C GLY A 7 -2.90 -50.43 -26.73
N ASN A 8 -2.53 -49.18 -27.04
CA ASN A 8 -1.24 -48.61 -26.60
C ASN A 8 -1.23 -47.07 -26.73
N ILE A 9 -2.13 -46.42 -25.98
CA ILE A 9 -1.88 -45.05 -25.54
C ILE A 9 -0.74 -45.18 -24.53
N LYS A 10 0.43 -44.60 -24.82
CA LYS A 10 1.46 -44.43 -23.79
C LYS A 10 0.92 -43.41 -22.80
N ASP A 11 0.54 -43.91 -21.63
CA ASP A 11 0.10 -43.07 -20.52
C ASP A 11 1.16 -42.01 -20.20
N GLU A 12 0.67 -40.85 -19.82
CA GLU A 12 1.46 -39.71 -19.39
C GLU A 12 2.40 -40.12 -18.26
N GLU A 13 3.72 -39.93 -18.44
CA GLU A 13 4.66 -39.89 -17.32
C GLU A 13 4.30 -38.72 -16.42
N LYS A 14 3.38 -38.96 -15.48
CA LYS A 14 3.20 -38.12 -14.31
C LYS A 14 4.55 -38.04 -13.63
N SER A 15 5.08 -36.83 -13.53
CA SER A 15 6.28 -36.52 -12.76
C SER A 15 5.98 -36.77 -11.27
N ASP A 16 6.13 -38.02 -10.83
CA ASP A 16 5.87 -38.41 -9.46
C ASP A 16 6.91 -37.76 -8.54
N HIS A 17 6.46 -36.73 -7.81
CA HIS A 17 7.22 -36.13 -6.73
C HIS A 17 7.49 -37.19 -5.65
N HIS A 18 8.66 -37.81 -5.72
CA HIS A 18 9.13 -38.78 -4.71
C HIS A 18 9.48 -38.06 -3.40
N PHE A 19 8.47 -37.86 -2.56
CA PHE A 19 8.65 -37.58 -1.13
C PHE A 19 9.26 -38.83 -0.48
N GLN A 20 10.53 -38.76 -0.08
CA GLN A 20 11.32 -39.92 0.34
C GLN A 20 10.81 -40.59 1.63
N THR A 21 9.90 -39.95 2.38
CA THR A 21 9.13 -40.56 3.47
C THR A 21 7.74 -39.94 3.58
N ALA A 22 6.75 -40.75 3.99
CA ALA A 22 5.38 -40.28 4.23
C ALA A 22 5.32 -39.11 5.23
N GLU A 23 6.23 -39.07 6.20
CA GLU A 23 6.35 -37.98 7.18
C GLU A 23 6.67 -36.63 6.52
N GLN A 24 7.56 -36.60 5.52
CA GLN A 24 7.90 -35.37 4.78
C GLN A 24 6.69 -34.86 3.99
N TYR A 25 5.93 -35.76 3.34
CA TYR A 25 4.69 -35.41 2.65
C TYR A 25 3.64 -34.84 3.62
N TYR A 26 3.39 -35.52 4.76
CA TYR A 26 2.46 -35.02 5.78
C TYR A 26 2.91 -33.70 6.41
N ALA A 27 4.22 -33.49 6.60
CA ALA A 27 4.78 -32.23 7.07
C ALA A 27 4.55 -31.10 6.05
N MET A 28 4.79 -31.34 4.76
CA MET A 28 4.51 -30.38 3.68
C MET A 28 3.02 -30.04 3.60
N VAL A 29 2.14 -31.05 3.60
CA VAL A 29 0.68 -30.85 3.57
C VAL A 29 0.19 -30.09 4.81
N LYS A 30 0.73 -30.38 6.00
CA LYS A 30 0.43 -29.65 7.24
C LYS A 30 0.93 -28.21 7.18
N ALA A 31 2.11 -27.96 6.64
CA ALA A 31 2.65 -26.62 6.43
C ALA A 31 1.83 -25.82 5.39
N HIS A 32 1.45 -26.43 4.27
CA HIS A 32 0.59 -25.84 3.24
C HIS A 32 -0.79 -25.47 3.83
N ARG A 33 -1.48 -26.41 4.47
CA ARG A 33 -2.76 -26.14 5.17
C ARG A 33 -2.63 -25.06 6.24
N ARG A 34 -1.47 -24.95 6.93
CA ARG A 34 -1.21 -23.86 7.89
C ARG A 34 -1.06 -22.51 7.17
N ARG A 35 -0.35 -22.45 6.04
CA ARG A 35 -0.23 -21.24 5.20
C ARG A 35 -1.61 -20.80 4.68
N GLU A 36 -2.42 -21.73 4.16
CA GLU A 36 -3.80 -21.45 3.72
C GLU A 36 -4.67 -20.89 4.85
N ARG A 37 -4.63 -21.48 6.06
CA ARG A 37 -5.38 -20.95 7.22
C ARG A 37 -4.93 -19.54 7.59
N ILE A 38 -3.64 -19.25 7.56
CA ILE A 38 -3.09 -17.92 7.84
C ILE A 38 -3.51 -16.93 6.75
N ALA A 39 -3.49 -17.33 5.48
CA ALA A 39 -3.99 -16.53 4.36
C ALA A 39 -5.48 -16.21 4.53
N ARG A 40 -6.34 -17.22 4.67
CA ARG A 40 -7.79 -17.02 4.90
C ARG A 40 -8.08 -16.18 6.15
N PHE A 41 -7.31 -16.35 7.24
CA PHE A 41 -7.45 -15.51 8.42
C PHE A 41 -7.10 -14.04 8.12
N ARG A 42 -5.98 -13.78 7.42
CA ARG A 42 -5.60 -12.42 6.99
C ARG A 42 -6.64 -11.80 6.04
N GLU A 43 -7.20 -12.60 5.15
CA GLU A 43 -8.21 -12.21 4.17
C GLU A 43 -9.57 -11.87 4.79
N MET A 44 -9.95 -12.55 5.88
CA MET A 44 -11.30 -12.47 6.47
C MET A 44 -11.38 -11.64 7.76
N ASN A 45 -10.26 -11.37 8.43
CA ASN A 45 -10.25 -10.66 9.72
C ASN A 45 -10.12 -9.13 9.55
N PRO A 46 -11.06 -8.32 10.08
CA PRO A 46 -10.96 -6.86 10.09
C PRO A 46 -9.66 -6.30 10.71
N LEU A 47 -9.07 -7.00 11.68
CA LEU A 47 -7.84 -6.55 12.32
C LEU A 47 -6.64 -6.65 11.38
N SER A 48 -6.51 -7.72 10.59
CA SER A 48 -5.45 -7.79 9.57
C SER A 48 -5.67 -6.77 8.47
N TRP A 49 -6.92 -6.46 8.07
CA TRP A 49 -7.22 -5.42 7.08
C TRP A 49 -6.78 -4.02 7.51
N TYR A 50 -6.74 -3.76 8.82
CA TYR A 50 -6.28 -2.51 9.39
C TYR A 50 -4.75 -2.37 9.34
N PHE A 51 -4.04 -3.44 9.72
CA PHE A 51 -2.58 -3.50 9.73
C PHE A 51 -1.95 -3.71 8.35
N ASP A 52 -2.75 -4.10 7.35
CA ASP A 52 -2.37 -4.15 5.95
C ASP A 52 -2.14 -2.72 5.43
N GLU A 53 -0.88 -2.25 5.43
CA GLU A 53 -0.50 -0.92 4.93
C GLU A 53 -0.81 -0.78 3.44
N PHE A 54 -0.47 -1.81 2.68
CA PHE A 54 -0.59 -1.87 1.24
C PHE A 54 -1.92 -2.55 0.88
N PRO A 55 -2.86 -1.89 0.16
CA PRO A 55 -4.14 -2.49 -0.19
C PRO A 55 -3.97 -3.75 -1.04
N ALA A 56 -4.24 -4.95 -0.51
CA ALA A 56 -4.42 -6.11 -1.38
C ALA A 56 -5.51 -5.75 -2.40
N GLN A 57 -5.14 -5.54 -3.65
CA GLN A 57 -6.10 -5.23 -4.70
C GLN A 57 -6.91 -6.50 -4.98
N ASP A 58 -8.18 -6.34 -5.37
CA ASP A 58 -9.09 -7.47 -5.60
C ASP A 58 -9.16 -7.88 -7.09
N MET A 59 -8.84 -6.94 -8.01
CA MET A 59 -7.97 -7.30 -9.16
C MET A 59 -6.73 -8.04 -8.61
N TYR A 60 -6.08 -8.93 -9.35
CA TYR A 60 -4.84 -9.65 -8.93
C TYR A 60 -5.05 -10.79 -7.92
N ARG A 61 -6.27 -11.02 -7.39
CA ARG A 61 -6.64 -12.32 -6.77
C ARG A 61 -7.08 -13.31 -7.84
N SER A 62 -6.69 -14.58 -7.71
CA SER A 62 -7.14 -15.62 -8.64
C SER A 62 -8.68 -15.81 -8.52
N PRO A 63 -9.46 -15.83 -9.63
CA PRO A 63 -10.92 -15.71 -9.55
C PRO A 63 -11.67 -16.85 -8.86
N ARG A 64 -11.02 -17.96 -8.47
CA ARG A 64 -11.69 -19.25 -8.29
C ARG A 64 -11.72 -19.84 -6.88
N ILE A 65 -10.95 -19.35 -5.89
CA ILE A 65 -10.78 -20.09 -4.61
C ILE A 65 -10.99 -19.27 -3.32
N ASN A 66 -10.52 -18.01 -3.18
CA ASN A 66 -10.70 -17.22 -1.94
C ASN A 66 -11.07 -15.75 -2.20
N GLN A 67 -12.15 -15.49 -2.94
CA GLN A 67 -12.71 -14.14 -3.01
C GLN A 67 -13.54 -13.82 -1.76
N ARG A 68 -13.40 -12.60 -1.24
CA ARG A 68 -14.32 -12.04 -0.25
C ARG A 68 -15.69 -11.92 -0.90
N SER A 69 -16.76 -12.18 -0.14
CA SER A 69 -18.10 -11.79 -0.61
C SER A 69 -18.19 -10.27 -0.77
N THR A 70 -19.05 -9.78 -1.68
CA THR A 70 -19.27 -8.34 -1.90
C THR A 70 -19.55 -7.56 -0.61
N ARG A 71 -20.28 -8.17 0.35
CA ARG A 71 -20.50 -7.60 1.69
C ARG A 71 -19.22 -7.45 2.52
N GLN A 72 -18.29 -8.40 2.43
CA GLN A 72 -16.99 -8.36 3.11
C GLN A 72 -16.03 -7.37 2.43
N GLU A 73 -16.07 -7.27 1.10
CA GLU A 73 -15.31 -6.29 0.31
C GLU A 73 -15.77 -4.85 0.60
N VAL A 74 -17.08 -4.60 0.61
CA VAL A 74 -17.65 -3.31 1.07
C VAL A 74 -17.24 -3.01 2.51
N ARG A 75 -17.27 -4.00 3.42
CA ARG A 75 -16.83 -3.83 4.81
C ARG A 75 -15.32 -3.54 4.92
N TYR A 76 -14.50 -4.14 4.05
CA TYR A 76 -13.05 -3.89 3.96
C TYR A 76 -12.76 -2.45 3.50
N HIS A 77 -13.39 -2.00 2.42
CA HIS A 77 -13.24 -0.62 1.94
C HIS A 77 -13.78 0.40 2.95
N TRP A 78 -14.97 0.16 3.53
CA TRP A 78 -15.56 1.01 4.57
C TRP A 78 -14.66 1.15 5.80
N LEU A 79 -14.05 0.03 6.26
CA LEU A 79 -13.10 0.04 7.37
C LEU A 79 -11.89 0.90 7.02
N ARG A 80 -11.28 0.70 5.84
CA ARG A 80 -10.05 1.41 5.43
C ARG A 80 -10.31 2.88 5.08
N GLN A 81 -11.50 3.24 4.63
CA GLN A 81 -11.96 4.64 4.54
C GLN A 81 -12.04 5.28 5.93
N ARG A 82 -12.79 4.69 6.88
CA ARG A 82 -12.95 5.24 8.25
C ARG A 82 -11.67 5.20 9.09
N THR A 83 -10.71 4.36 8.75
CA THR A 83 -9.43 4.25 9.49
C THR A 83 -8.25 4.89 8.77
N GLY A 84 -8.45 5.44 7.58
CA GLY A 84 -7.41 6.11 6.80
C GLY A 84 -7.13 7.53 7.27
N TRP A 85 -5.91 8.03 7.04
CA TRP A 85 -5.49 9.40 7.37
C TRP A 85 -6.45 10.47 6.81
N ILE A 86 -7.07 10.25 5.65
CA ILE A 86 -8.03 11.17 5.00
C ILE A 86 -9.27 11.41 5.89
N PHE A 87 -9.82 10.38 6.52
CA PHE A 87 -11.00 10.54 7.39
C PHE A 87 -10.67 11.32 8.66
N TRP A 88 -9.51 11.06 9.25
CA TRP A 88 -9.06 11.77 10.46
C TRP A 88 -8.61 13.22 10.18
N SER A 89 -8.17 13.52 8.96
CA SER A 89 -7.92 14.91 8.53
C SER A 89 -9.21 15.72 8.42
N GLN A 90 -10.31 15.11 7.95
CA GLN A 90 -11.63 15.74 7.92
C GLN A 90 -12.15 16.02 9.34
N LEU A 91 -11.95 15.12 10.30
CA LEU A 91 -12.36 15.32 11.69
C LEU A 91 -11.71 16.55 12.34
N LYS A 92 -10.43 16.86 12.03
CA LYS A 92 -9.75 18.12 12.41
C LYS A 92 -10.52 19.38 11.97
N THR A 93 -11.33 19.30 10.91
CA THR A 93 -12.10 20.43 10.37
C THR A 93 -13.54 20.53 10.87
N THR A 94 -14.06 19.49 11.53
CA THR A 94 -15.47 19.48 11.99
C THR A 94 -15.71 20.48 13.12
N THR A 95 -16.86 21.16 13.08
CA THR A 95 -17.22 22.24 14.00
C THR A 95 -17.31 21.77 15.45
N ALA A 96 -18.00 20.64 15.71
CA ALA A 96 -18.18 20.09 17.05
C ALA A 96 -16.84 19.79 17.76
N VAL A 97 -15.86 19.25 17.03
CA VAL A 97 -14.54 18.93 17.58
C VAL A 97 -13.73 20.20 17.85
N ARG A 98 -13.86 21.23 17.00
CA ARG A 98 -13.30 22.57 17.27
C ARG A 98 -13.94 23.20 18.52
N PHE A 99 -15.25 23.07 18.72
CA PHE A 99 -15.91 23.56 19.93
C PHE A 99 -15.40 22.86 21.21
N ALA A 100 -15.15 21.55 21.18
CA ALA A 100 -14.51 20.85 22.30
C ALA A 100 -13.08 21.39 22.59
N ALA A 101 -12.31 21.69 21.54
CA ALA A 101 -10.97 22.28 21.69
C ALA A 101 -10.99 23.70 22.26
N PHE A 102 -11.82 24.59 21.72
CA PHE A 102 -11.99 25.95 22.24
C PHE A 102 -12.59 25.96 23.64
N GLY A 103 -13.58 25.10 23.92
CA GLY A 103 -14.15 24.92 25.25
C GLY A 103 -13.12 24.42 26.27
N GLY A 104 -12.23 23.50 25.89
CA GLY A 104 -11.13 23.02 26.73
C GLY A 104 -10.04 24.09 26.98
N LEU A 105 -9.78 24.97 26.01
CA LEU A 105 -8.89 26.13 26.22
C LEU A 105 -9.52 27.15 27.18
N VAL A 106 -10.80 27.48 27.01
CA VAL A 106 -11.53 28.37 27.92
C VAL A 106 -11.59 27.76 29.33
N SER A 107 -11.90 26.46 29.46
CA SER A 107 -11.93 25.79 30.76
C SER A 107 -10.56 25.71 31.43
N ALA A 108 -9.45 25.70 30.68
CA ALA A 108 -8.11 25.82 31.22
C ALA A 108 -7.84 27.19 31.85
N PHE A 109 -8.30 28.30 31.24
CA PHE A 109 -8.21 29.63 31.86
C PHE A 109 -9.06 29.72 33.14
N TYR A 110 -10.28 29.17 33.15
CA TYR A 110 -11.11 29.08 34.36
C TYR A 110 -10.49 28.20 35.46
N GLN A 111 -9.66 27.20 35.10
CA GLN A 111 -8.94 26.34 36.05
C GLN A 111 -7.60 26.92 36.53
N ALA A 112 -6.96 27.78 35.74
CA ALA A 112 -5.74 28.48 36.13
C ALA A 112 -5.99 29.71 37.02
N ALA A 113 -7.24 30.15 37.18
CA ALA A 113 -7.63 31.33 37.96
C ALA A 113 -8.07 30.95 39.39
N PRO A 114 -7.18 31.02 40.42
CA PRO A 114 -7.49 30.54 41.77
C PRO A 114 -8.65 31.30 42.43
N GLY A 115 -8.87 32.56 42.09
CA GLY A 115 -9.98 33.37 42.62
C GLY A 115 -11.37 32.88 42.17
N LEU A 116 -11.48 32.24 41.00
CA LEU A 116 -12.75 31.70 40.48
C LEU A 116 -13.04 30.28 41.01
N HIS A 117 -12.04 29.61 41.58
CA HIS A 117 -12.20 28.25 42.13
C HIS A 117 -12.90 28.22 43.49
N GLY A 118 -12.81 29.30 44.28
CA GLY A 118 -13.47 29.38 45.59
C GLY A 118 -15.00 29.41 45.54
N GLU A 119 -15.58 29.94 44.46
CA GLU A 119 -17.04 30.09 44.31
C GLU A 119 -17.70 28.93 43.52
N ALA A 120 -16.92 28.09 42.84
CA ALA A 120 -17.43 27.17 41.82
C ALA A 120 -17.94 25.81 42.34
N GLY A 121 -17.50 25.35 43.51
CA GLY A 121 -17.93 24.07 44.11
C GLY A 121 -17.88 22.87 43.15
N ASP A 122 -18.95 22.05 43.14
CA ASP A 122 -19.09 20.87 42.27
C ASP A 122 -19.00 21.17 40.76
N ALA A 123 -19.19 22.44 40.33
CA ALA A 123 -19.08 22.81 38.92
C ALA A 123 -17.65 22.66 38.36
N ALA A 124 -16.62 22.55 39.22
CA ALA A 124 -15.25 22.32 38.79
C ALA A 124 -15.04 20.93 38.14
N ALA A 125 -15.82 19.91 38.52
CA ALA A 125 -15.64 18.54 38.02
C ALA A 125 -15.92 18.41 36.51
N PRO A 126 -17.04 18.92 35.93
CA PRO A 126 -17.23 18.97 34.49
C PRO A 126 -16.10 19.67 33.73
N PHE A 127 -15.63 20.82 34.19
CA PHE A 127 -14.62 21.61 33.47
C PHE A 127 -13.27 20.89 33.35
N ARG A 128 -12.91 20.03 34.30
CA ARG A 128 -11.74 19.13 34.20
C ARG A 128 -11.85 18.15 33.03
N TRP A 129 -13.03 17.54 32.83
CA TRP A 129 -13.27 16.65 31.69
C TRP A 129 -13.21 17.40 30.35
N LEU A 130 -13.73 18.63 30.30
CA LEU A 130 -13.62 19.49 29.11
C LEU A 130 -12.17 19.88 28.81
N LEU A 131 -11.34 20.13 29.83
CA LEU A 131 -9.91 20.39 29.68
C LEU A 131 -9.18 19.15 29.14
N LEU A 132 -9.43 17.97 29.72
CA LEU A 132 -8.85 16.71 29.24
C LEU A 132 -9.27 16.40 27.79
N ALA A 133 -10.52 16.68 27.41
CA ALA A 133 -11.00 16.55 26.04
C ALA A 133 -10.23 17.47 25.08
N GLY A 134 -10.04 18.74 25.44
CA GLY A 134 -9.27 19.70 24.64
C GLY A 134 -7.79 19.35 24.53
N LEU A 135 -7.15 18.93 25.62
CA LEU A 135 -5.74 18.54 25.65
C LEU A 135 -5.47 17.28 24.82
N THR A 136 -6.28 16.23 24.97
CA THR A 136 -6.14 15.01 24.16
C THR A 136 -6.40 15.26 22.68
N TYR A 137 -7.33 16.15 22.34
CA TYR A 137 -7.52 16.61 20.95
C TYR A 137 -6.29 17.36 20.42
N LEU A 138 -5.71 18.29 21.19
CA LEU A 138 -4.52 19.03 20.78
C LEU A 138 -3.34 18.08 20.51
N VAL A 139 -3.14 17.08 21.39
CA VAL A 139 -2.16 16.01 21.17
C VAL A 139 -2.49 15.20 19.91
N ALA A 140 -3.77 14.87 19.65
CA ALA A 140 -4.18 14.20 18.41
C ALA A 140 -3.86 15.02 17.15
N VAL A 141 -4.08 16.34 17.18
CA VAL A 141 -3.76 17.23 16.05
C VAL A 141 -2.25 17.33 15.83
N LEU A 142 -1.44 17.51 16.88
CA LEU A 142 0.01 17.49 16.77
C LEU A 142 0.53 16.13 16.25
N TRP A 143 -0.04 15.03 16.75
CA TRP A 143 0.29 13.68 16.31
C TRP A 143 -0.01 13.47 14.82
N TYR A 144 -1.17 13.95 14.34
CA TYR A 144 -1.49 13.96 12.91
C TYR A 144 -0.48 14.81 12.12
N GLU A 145 -0.17 16.02 12.58
CA GLU A 145 0.75 16.94 11.87
C GLU A 145 2.18 16.39 11.75
N VAL A 146 2.66 15.65 12.74
CA VAL A 146 4.01 15.06 12.77
C VAL A 146 4.09 13.74 12.00
N TRP A 147 3.06 12.90 12.08
CA TRP A 147 3.12 11.52 11.58
C TRP A 147 2.33 11.22 10.31
N CYS A 148 1.47 12.13 9.84
CA CYS A 148 0.79 11.97 8.56
C CYS A 148 1.81 12.01 7.40
N PRO A 149 1.80 11.03 6.47
CA PRO A 149 2.71 11.01 5.33
C PRO A 149 2.70 12.31 4.52
N LEU A 150 3.90 12.82 4.17
CA LEU A 150 4.09 14.20 3.70
C LEU A 150 3.35 14.52 2.40
N LEU A 151 3.39 13.62 1.42
CA LEU A 151 2.75 13.79 0.12
C LEU A 151 1.20 13.87 0.27
N LEU A 152 0.60 12.98 1.07
CA LEU A 152 -0.82 13.00 1.42
C LEU A 152 -1.19 14.22 2.26
N LYS A 153 -0.33 14.63 3.19
CA LYS A 153 -0.51 15.86 3.97
C LYS A 153 -0.56 17.09 3.06
N GLN A 154 0.30 17.16 2.03
CA GLN A 154 0.27 18.23 1.03
C GLN A 154 -0.99 18.15 0.16
N ALA A 155 -1.36 16.96 -0.34
CA ALA A 155 -2.56 16.75 -1.15
C ALA A 155 -3.88 17.04 -0.40
N LEU A 156 -3.94 16.78 0.91
CA LEU A 156 -5.10 17.06 1.77
C LEU A 156 -5.12 18.47 2.36
N SER A 157 -4.08 19.29 2.13
CA SER A 157 -4.00 20.60 2.76
C SER A 157 -5.10 21.53 2.22
N SER A 158 -5.85 22.17 3.12
CA SER A 158 -6.95 23.07 2.74
C SER A 158 -6.49 24.39 2.09
N LYS A 159 -5.17 24.59 1.95
CA LYS A 159 -4.59 25.65 1.15
C LYS A 159 -4.57 25.16 -0.31
N GLN A 160 -5.60 25.55 -1.07
CA GLN A 160 -5.58 25.41 -2.53
C GLN A 160 -4.22 25.88 -3.07
N GLY A 161 -3.62 25.08 -3.94
CA GLY A 161 -2.31 25.36 -4.51
C GLY A 161 -1.07 24.95 -3.71
N LEU A 162 -1.14 24.35 -2.50
CA LEU A 162 0.10 23.96 -1.81
C LEU A 162 0.88 22.87 -2.56
N LEU A 163 0.19 21.86 -3.11
CA LEU A 163 0.81 20.85 -3.97
C LEU A 163 1.15 21.44 -5.35
N GLU A 164 0.29 22.31 -5.89
CA GLU A 164 0.43 22.96 -7.20
C GLU A 164 1.56 24.00 -7.25
N SER A 165 2.02 24.50 -6.11
CA SER A 165 3.17 25.40 -5.98
C SER A 165 4.51 24.69 -5.82
N GLN A 166 4.51 23.36 -5.66
CA GLN A 166 5.75 22.58 -5.62
C GLN A 166 6.33 22.41 -7.04
N SER A 167 7.65 22.24 -7.14
CA SER A 167 8.26 21.89 -8.43
C SER A 167 7.96 20.44 -8.82
N SER A 168 7.92 20.15 -10.12
CA SER A 168 7.85 18.77 -10.63
C SER A 168 8.99 17.90 -10.12
N THR A 169 10.18 18.48 -9.93
CA THR A 169 11.35 17.82 -9.33
C THR A 169 11.11 17.40 -7.88
N TRP A 170 10.44 18.23 -7.07
CA TRP A 170 10.09 17.88 -5.69
C TRP A 170 9.03 16.78 -5.64
N LEU A 171 7.96 16.92 -6.44
CA LEU A 171 6.90 15.90 -6.56
C LEU A 171 7.49 14.55 -6.98
N ARG A 172 8.43 14.53 -7.94
CA ARG A 172 9.18 13.33 -8.33
C ARG A 172 9.93 12.73 -7.14
N THR A 173 10.67 13.51 -6.37
CA THR A 173 11.43 12.96 -5.21
C THR A 173 10.53 12.36 -4.12
N LEU A 174 9.33 12.90 -3.91
CA LEU A 174 8.34 12.31 -3.00
C LEU A 174 7.79 10.98 -3.54
N VAL A 175 7.56 10.89 -4.85
CA VAL A 175 7.14 9.66 -5.51
C VAL A 175 8.26 8.62 -5.53
N GLU A 176 9.52 9.01 -5.76
CA GLU A 176 10.70 8.14 -5.64
C GLU A 176 10.81 7.55 -4.22
N ASP A 177 10.56 8.33 -3.15
CA ASP A 177 10.56 7.78 -1.78
C ASP A 177 9.41 6.80 -1.52
N GLU A 178 8.23 7.03 -2.10
CA GLU A 178 7.14 6.04 -1.97
C GLU A 178 7.41 4.77 -2.78
N LEU A 179 7.96 4.87 -3.99
CA LEU A 179 8.40 3.72 -4.77
C LEU A 179 9.50 2.94 -4.02
N ARG A 180 10.42 3.63 -3.32
CA ARG A 180 11.37 2.99 -2.39
C ARG A 180 10.70 2.14 -1.32
N ARG A 181 9.43 2.41 -0.94
CA ARG A 181 8.71 1.60 0.04
C ARG A 181 8.15 0.30 -0.51
N TRP A 182 7.89 0.27 -1.81
CA TRP A 182 7.44 -0.91 -2.56
C TRP A 182 8.60 -1.77 -3.06
N TRP A 183 9.78 -1.18 -3.22
CA TRP A 183 10.99 -1.93 -3.53
C TRP A 183 11.37 -2.88 -2.40
N SER A 184 11.72 -4.11 -2.74
CA SER A 184 12.10 -5.15 -1.79
C SER A 184 13.26 -6.00 -2.30
N LYS A 185 13.98 -6.59 -1.33
CA LYS A 185 14.95 -7.65 -1.56
C LYS A 185 14.38 -8.92 -0.94
N ARG A 186 14.26 -10.00 -1.72
CA ARG A 186 13.86 -11.33 -1.25
C ARG A 186 14.99 -12.31 -1.45
N GLU A 187 15.39 -12.95 -0.36
CA GLU A 187 16.30 -14.09 -0.39
C GLU A 187 15.56 -15.32 -0.89
N TRP A 188 16.22 -16.10 -1.74
CA TRP A 188 15.68 -17.29 -2.36
C TRP A 188 16.50 -18.49 -1.91
N TRP A 189 15.80 -19.47 -1.33
CA TRP A 189 16.37 -20.68 -0.77
C TRP A 189 15.82 -21.90 -1.55
N PRO A 190 16.27 -22.11 -2.80
CA PRO A 190 15.88 -23.30 -3.56
C PRO A 190 16.48 -24.56 -2.93
N HIS A 191 15.79 -25.69 -3.11
CA HIS A 191 16.42 -26.99 -2.85
C HIS A 191 17.36 -27.31 -4.02
N PRO A 192 18.59 -27.79 -3.79
CA PRO A 192 19.54 -28.09 -4.89
C PRO A 192 18.92 -28.98 -5.97
N ASP A 193 18.23 -30.05 -5.57
CA ASP A 193 17.58 -31.02 -6.47
C ASP A 193 16.39 -30.47 -7.29
N LEU A 194 15.99 -29.21 -7.06
CA LEU A 194 14.91 -28.52 -7.79
C LEU A 194 15.44 -27.44 -8.75
N LEU A 195 16.75 -27.29 -8.88
CA LEU A 195 17.40 -26.37 -9.82
C LEU A 195 17.56 -27.06 -11.18
N ASP A 196 17.09 -26.41 -12.24
CA ASP A 196 17.26 -26.89 -13.62
C ASP A 196 18.61 -26.40 -14.17
N GLU A 197 19.57 -27.29 -14.36
CA GLU A 197 20.89 -26.97 -14.90
C GLU A 197 20.85 -26.37 -16.33
N ASN A 198 19.72 -26.45 -17.05
CA ASN A 198 19.56 -25.80 -18.35
C ASN A 198 19.23 -24.30 -18.24
N MET A 199 18.81 -23.83 -17.05
CA MET A 199 18.44 -22.44 -16.78
C MET A 199 19.62 -21.67 -16.18
N SER A 200 20.06 -20.59 -16.86
CA SER A 200 21.17 -19.75 -16.39
C SER A 200 20.96 -19.13 -15.00
N GLU A 201 19.71 -18.82 -14.63
CA GLU A 201 19.33 -18.37 -13.29
C GLU A 201 19.62 -19.43 -12.21
N ASP A 202 19.36 -20.71 -12.52
CA ASP A 202 19.49 -21.84 -11.58
C ASP A 202 20.96 -22.30 -11.49
N GLN A 203 21.69 -22.31 -12.61
CA GLN A 203 23.15 -22.45 -12.61
C GLN A 203 23.80 -21.38 -11.71
N THR A 204 23.36 -20.13 -11.84
CA THR A 204 23.85 -19.02 -11.00
C THR A 204 23.51 -19.23 -9.53
N ALA A 205 22.30 -19.73 -9.21
CA ALA A 205 21.92 -20.07 -7.84
C ALA A 205 22.81 -21.16 -7.24
N HIS A 206 23.08 -22.22 -8.00
CA HIS A 206 23.96 -23.32 -7.58
C HIS A 206 25.39 -22.84 -7.29
N VAL A 207 25.96 -22.00 -8.17
CA VAL A 207 27.28 -21.37 -7.95
C VAL A 207 27.28 -20.50 -6.69
N ILE A 208 26.27 -19.66 -6.48
CA ILE A 208 26.16 -18.81 -5.29
C ILE A 208 26.08 -19.66 -4.00
N MET A 209 25.26 -20.71 -3.99
CA MET A 209 25.09 -21.59 -2.83
C MET A 209 26.35 -22.39 -2.51
N SER A 210 27.08 -22.86 -3.54
CA SER A 210 28.35 -23.58 -3.35
C SER A 210 29.45 -22.71 -2.70
N GLY A 211 29.40 -21.39 -2.93
CA GLY A 211 30.31 -20.40 -2.33
C GLY A 211 29.87 -19.87 -0.95
N TYR A 212 28.98 -20.56 -0.23
CA TYR A 212 28.34 -20.09 1.01
C TYR A 212 27.56 -18.77 0.88
N GLY A 213 27.16 -18.39 -0.34
CA GLY A 213 26.31 -17.24 -0.60
C GLY A 213 24.83 -17.56 -0.47
N VAL A 214 24.02 -16.53 -0.21
CA VAL A 214 22.55 -16.62 -0.24
C VAL A 214 22.06 -16.03 -1.57
N PRO A 215 21.38 -16.80 -2.44
CA PRO A 215 20.76 -16.26 -3.65
C PRO A 215 19.67 -15.26 -3.29
N ALA A 216 19.56 -14.16 -4.01
CA ALA A 216 18.54 -13.16 -3.77
C ALA A 216 18.17 -12.38 -5.03
N PHE A 217 16.92 -11.94 -5.07
CA PHE A 217 16.40 -11.01 -6.07
C PHE A 217 16.05 -9.68 -5.39
N ALA A 218 16.17 -8.58 -6.13
CA ALA A 218 15.84 -7.25 -5.67
C ALA A 218 15.04 -6.50 -6.76
N GLY A 219 14.03 -5.73 -6.37
CA GLY A 219 13.15 -5.02 -7.30
C GLY A 219 11.76 -4.79 -6.72
N PHE A 220 10.81 -4.49 -7.60
CA PHE A 220 9.39 -4.52 -7.31
C PHE A 220 8.88 -5.96 -7.44
N ASP A 221 8.19 -6.45 -6.42
CA ASP A 221 7.51 -7.74 -6.51
C ASP A 221 6.25 -7.64 -7.39
N SER A 222 5.65 -8.79 -7.73
CA SER A 222 4.42 -8.87 -8.54
C SER A 222 3.28 -7.96 -8.03
N TYR A 223 3.25 -7.71 -6.73
CA TYR A 223 2.25 -6.92 -6.04
C TYR A 223 2.55 -5.40 -6.09
N ALA A 224 3.81 -5.00 -5.90
CA ALA A 224 4.26 -3.64 -6.18
C ALA A 224 4.06 -3.26 -7.65
N CYS A 225 4.38 -4.17 -8.58
CA CYS A 225 4.13 -3.98 -10.01
C CYS A 225 2.65 -3.68 -10.28
N ALA A 226 1.74 -4.48 -9.69
CA ALA A 226 0.29 -4.29 -9.80
C ALA A 226 -0.21 -2.93 -9.29
N HIS A 227 0.36 -2.43 -8.18
CA HIS A 227 0.04 -1.09 -7.67
C HIS A 227 0.52 0.01 -8.61
N ILE A 228 1.76 -0.08 -9.09
CA ILE A 228 2.34 0.88 -10.03
C ILE A 228 1.55 0.90 -11.35
N GLU A 229 1.20 -0.27 -11.90
CA GLU A 229 0.37 -0.37 -13.11
C GLU A 229 -1.00 0.27 -12.94
N ARG A 230 -1.62 0.12 -11.76
CA ARG A 230 -2.89 0.80 -11.49
C ARG A 230 -2.73 2.31 -11.45
N ALA A 231 -1.69 2.85 -10.82
CA ALA A 231 -1.47 4.31 -10.83
C ALA A 231 -1.22 4.84 -12.24
N LEU A 232 -0.51 4.09 -13.08
CA LEU A 232 -0.30 4.44 -14.48
C LEU A 232 -1.60 4.36 -15.30
N PHE A 233 -2.51 3.44 -14.97
CA PHE A 233 -3.85 3.38 -15.57
C PHE A 233 -4.75 4.55 -15.12
N GLU A 234 -4.72 4.91 -13.84
CA GLU A 234 -5.43 6.09 -13.33
C GLU A 234 -4.86 7.38 -13.94
N TYR A 235 -3.54 7.51 -14.05
CA TYR A 235 -2.85 8.58 -14.77
C TYR A 235 -3.27 8.66 -16.25
N ARG A 236 -3.25 7.53 -16.97
CA ARG A 236 -3.70 7.40 -18.37
C ARG A 236 -5.11 7.98 -18.54
N ASN A 237 -6.05 7.58 -17.68
CA ASN A 237 -7.44 8.00 -17.74
C ASN A 237 -7.62 9.50 -17.43
N LEU A 238 -6.87 10.03 -16.45
CA LEU A 238 -6.96 11.44 -16.03
C LEU A 238 -6.29 12.39 -17.02
N ARG A 239 -5.14 12.00 -17.61
CA ARG A 239 -4.38 12.82 -18.57
C ARG A 239 -4.79 12.61 -20.03
N LYS A 240 -5.54 11.54 -20.34
CA LYS A 240 -5.92 11.12 -21.70
C LYS A 240 -4.72 10.85 -22.63
N VAL A 241 -3.57 10.52 -22.05
CA VAL A 241 -2.36 10.07 -22.76
C VAL A 241 -2.50 8.58 -23.07
N THR A 242 -2.03 8.10 -24.22
CA THR A 242 -2.00 6.66 -24.49
C THR A 242 -0.77 6.06 -23.80
N VAL A 243 -1.00 4.99 -23.04
CA VAL A 243 0.07 4.14 -22.53
C VAL A 243 0.03 2.84 -23.33
N TRP A 244 1.20 2.40 -23.76
CA TRP A 244 1.45 1.18 -24.50
C TRP A 244 2.26 0.22 -23.63
N ARG A 245 2.12 -1.09 -23.81
CA ARG A 245 3.00 -2.12 -23.26
C ARG A 245 3.70 -2.84 -24.41
N ARG A 246 5.01 -3.07 -24.28
CA ARG A 246 5.75 -4.00 -25.13
C ARG A 246 5.55 -5.43 -24.62
N ASP A 247 5.27 -6.37 -25.51
CA ASP A 247 5.19 -7.78 -25.12
C ASP A 247 6.59 -8.40 -24.93
N TYR A 248 6.72 -9.42 -24.08
CA TYR A 248 8.03 -10.02 -23.75
C TYR A 248 8.68 -10.76 -24.93
N TYR A 249 7.87 -11.15 -25.93
CA TYR A 249 8.27 -12.04 -27.02
C TYR A 249 8.10 -11.42 -28.42
N THR A 250 7.48 -10.24 -28.53
CA THR A 250 7.30 -9.53 -29.80
C THR A 250 7.63 -8.05 -29.64
N SER A 251 8.12 -7.42 -30.70
CA SER A 251 8.34 -5.97 -30.75
C SER A 251 7.02 -5.16 -30.80
N GLU A 252 5.87 -5.84 -30.86
CA GLU A 252 4.55 -5.24 -30.95
C GLU A 252 4.21 -4.42 -29.69
N LEU A 253 3.70 -3.22 -29.91
CA LEU A 253 3.09 -2.40 -28.87
C LEU A 253 1.60 -2.72 -28.77
N ARG A 254 1.15 -3.06 -27.56
CA ARG A 254 -0.27 -3.31 -27.24
C ARG A 254 -0.78 -2.21 -26.31
N GLU A 255 -2.05 -1.87 -26.42
CA GLU A 255 -2.65 -0.86 -25.55
C GLU A 255 -2.56 -1.29 -24.08
N PHE A 256 -2.08 -0.39 -23.21
CA PHE A 256 -1.84 -0.72 -21.82
C PHE A 256 -3.13 -0.98 -21.05
N THR A 257 -3.19 -2.20 -20.50
CA THR A 257 -4.18 -2.67 -19.53
C THR A 257 -3.44 -3.28 -18.34
N PRO A 258 -3.85 -3.04 -17.09
CA PRO A 258 -3.17 -3.64 -15.94
C PRO A 258 -3.28 -5.17 -15.95
N GLN A 259 -2.18 -5.90 -15.69
CA GLN A 259 -2.09 -7.34 -15.91
C GLN A 259 -1.57 -8.15 -14.72
N TYR A 260 -2.06 -9.39 -14.63
CA TYR A 260 -1.71 -10.32 -13.56
C TYR A 260 -0.38 -11.01 -13.84
N SER A 261 0.61 -10.77 -12.99
CA SER A 261 1.84 -11.56 -12.93
C SER A 261 1.78 -12.51 -11.73
N TYR A 262 1.88 -13.81 -12.00
CA TYR A 262 1.91 -14.83 -10.96
C TYR A 262 3.37 -15.12 -10.58
N GLU A 263 3.65 -15.11 -9.27
CA GLU A 263 4.91 -15.60 -8.71
C GLU A 263 4.86 -17.14 -8.71
N GLY A 264 5.89 -17.78 -9.29
CA GLY A 264 6.03 -19.23 -9.31
C GLY A 264 6.86 -19.75 -8.13
N ASN A 265 7.67 -20.78 -8.35
CA ASN A 265 8.66 -21.24 -7.36
C ASN A 265 9.85 -20.27 -7.19
N ARG A 266 10.13 -19.43 -8.20
CA ARG A 266 11.16 -18.39 -8.16
C ARG A 266 10.53 -17.02 -7.82
N PRO A 267 11.13 -16.20 -6.94
CA PRO A 267 10.66 -14.85 -6.66
C PRO A 267 10.66 -13.95 -7.90
N LEU A 268 9.49 -13.43 -8.27
CA LEU A 268 9.34 -12.54 -9.41
C LEU A 268 9.60 -11.08 -9.00
N MET A 269 10.85 -10.64 -9.10
CA MET A 269 11.25 -9.23 -8.97
C MET A 269 11.43 -8.60 -10.34
N ARG A 270 11.00 -7.35 -10.46
CA ARG A 270 11.06 -6.58 -11.71
C ARG A 270 11.51 -5.14 -11.45
N ARG A 271 12.17 -4.56 -12.46
CA ARG A 271 12.38 -3.12 -12.61
C ARG A 271 11.45 -2.58 -13.69
N LEU A 272 11.05 -1.33 -13.54
CA LEU A 272 10.19 -0.61 -14.48
C LEU A 272 11.05 0.22 -15.43
N THR A 273 10.69 0.24 -16.70
CA THR A 273 11.19 1.20 -17.68
C THR A 273 10.00 1.88 -18.36
N ILE A 274 10.00 3.21 -18.38
CA ILE A 274 9.04 4.03 -19.13
C ILE A 274 9.82 4.78 -20.21
N ARG A 275 9.36 4.73 -21.46
CA ARG A 275 9.93 5.49 -22.59
C ARG A 275 8.85 6.37 -23.20
N SER A 276 9.15 7.63 -23.49
CA SER A 276 8.30 8.44 -24.37
C SER A 276 8.51 8.07 -25.84
N LEU A 277 7.45 8.03 -26.63
CA LEU A 277 7.54 7.80 -28.08
C LEU A 277 7.94 9.07 -28.81
N ASP A 278 8.96 8.96 -29.65
CA ASP A 278 9.53 10.05 -30.45
C ASP A 278 8.98 10.02 -31.88
N GLU A 279 9.28 11.06 -32.68
CA GLU A 279 8.86 11.14 -34.08
C GLU A 279 9.30 9.93 -34.93
N TYR A 280 10.40 9.26 -34.56
CA TYR A 280 10.90 8.10 -35.28
C TYR A 280 9.96 6.90 -35.11
N ASP A 281 9.53 6.60 -33.87
CA ASP A 281 8.61 5.49 -33.59
C ASP A 281 7.27 5.65 -34.31
N VAL A 282 6.76 6.89 -34.38
CA VAL A 282 5.48 7.22 -35.03
C VAL A 282 5.54 7.07 -36.55
N ARG A 283 6.73 7.13 -37.16
CA ARG A 283 6.92 6.82 -38.58
C ARG A 283 6.88 5.32 -38.86
N GLU A 284 7.18 4.47 -37.88
CA GLU A 284 7.16 3.01 -38.00
C GLU A 284 5.76 2.41 -37.74
N ASP A 285 4.96 2.96 -36.81
CA ASP A 285 3.54 2.62 -36.65
C ASP A 285 2.64 3.87 -36.56
N PRO A 286 1.77 4.14 -37.58
CA PRO A 286 0.91 5.33 -37.62
C PRO A 286 -0.23 5.34 -36.58
N LYS A 287 -0.38 4.30 -35.76
CA LYS A 287 -1.30 4.29 -34.60
C LYS A 287 -0.72 5.06 -33.40
N LEU A 288 0.60 5.18 -33.33
CA LEU A 288 1.32 5.80 -32.22
C LEU A 288 1.26 7.33 -32.33
N ARG A 289 1.47 8.03 -31.20
CA ARG A 289 1.60 9.49 -31.16
C ARG A 289 2.86 9.91 -30.42
N VAL A 290 3.45 11.03 -30.84
CA VAL A 290 4.59 11.61 -30.14
C VAL A 290 4.15 12.02 -28.74
N GLY A 291 4.92 11.61 -27.73
CA GLY A 291 4.57 11.82 -26.31
C GLY A 291 3.63 10.79 -25.69
N ASP A 292 3.16 9.79 -26.44
CA ASP A 292 2.61 8.57 -25.83
C ASP A 292 3.71 7.83 -25.06
N LEU A 293 3.34 7.02 -24.07
CA LEU A 293 4.29 6.34 -23.17
C LEU A 293 4.32 4.84 -23.43
N VAL A 294 5.51 4.23 -23.51
CA VAL A 294 5.71 2.78 -23.50
C VAL A 294 6.16 2.35 -22.11
N LEU A 295 5.44 1.42 -21.51
CA LEU A 295 5.80 0.72 -20.29
C LEU A 295 6.40 -0.66 -20.62
N ASP A 296 7.53 -0.94 -19.99
CA ASP A 296 8.21 -2.24 -20.01
C ASP A 296 8.58 -2.66 -18.58
N TRP A 297 8.55 -3.97 -18.33
CA TRP A 297 8.95 -4.56 -17.04
C TRP A 297 10.07 -5.56 -17.31
N HIS A 298 11.25 -5.32 -16.77
CA HIS A 298 12.36 -6.26 -16.91
C HIS A 298 12.49 -7.11 -15.64
N LYS A 299 12.64 -8.43 -15.78
CA LYS A 299 12.98 -9.31 -14.65
C LYS A 299 14.34 -8.89 -14.10
N CYS A 300 14.46 -8.80 -12.78
CA CYS A 300 15.75 -8.54 -12.14
C CYS A 300 16.57 -9.82 -12.10
N ALA A 301 17.87 -9.72 -12.43
CA ALA A 301 18.78 -10.86 -12.38
C ALA A 301 19.01 -11.36 -10.95
N LEU A 302 19.33 -12.65 -10.82
CA LEU A 302 19.75 -13.23 -9.55
C LEU A 302 21.12 -12.66 -9.14
N SER A 303 21.30 -12.38 -7.85
CA SER A 303 22.59 -11.97 -7.30
C SER A 303 22.80 -12.50 -5.87
N ILE A 304 23.97 -12.24 -5.31
CA ILE A 304 24.32 -12.62 -3.94
C ILE A 304 23.68 -11.60 -2.98
N SER A 305 22.99 -12.09 -1.95
CA SER A 305 22.25 -11.27 -0.98
C SER A 305 23.05 -10.05 -0.48
N HIS A 306 24.31 -10.23 -0.07
CA HIS A 306 25.10 -9.13 0.50
C HIS A 306 25.64 -8.11 -0.53
N HIS A 307 25.57 -8.39 -1.83
CA HIS A 307 25.89 -7.42 -2.89
C HIS A 307 24.69 -6.53 -3.27
N LEU A 308 23.46 -6.97 -2.95
CA LEU A 308 22.25 -6.20 -3.27
C LEU A 308 22.06 -5.05 -2.28
N PRO A 309 21.63 -3.86 -2.75
CA PRO A 309 21.42 -2.71 -1.89
C PRO A 309 20.35 -2.99 -0.84
N SER A 310 20.37 -2.22 0.25
CA SER A 310 19.26 -2.20 1.18
C SER A 310 18.18 -1.23 0.66
N ARG A 311 16.95 -1.36 1.19
CA ARG A 311 15.86 -0.45 0.88
C ARG A 311 16.17 1.02 1.22
N SER A 312 17.11 1.32 2.13
CA SER A 312 17.52 2.69 2.42
C SER A 312 18.60 3.23 1.47
N SER A 313 19.35 2.36 0.78
CA SER A 313 20.45 2.75 -0.12
C SER A 313 20.14 2.57 -1.61
N VAL A 314 19.00 1.98 -1.98
CA VAL A 314 18.63 1.77 -3.38
C VAL A 314 18.38 3.09 -4.13
N ASN A 315 18.96 3.20 -5.33
CA ASN A 315 18.71 4.29 -6.25
C ASN A 315 17.48 3.99 -7.12
N ILE A 316 16.32 4.48 -6.69
CA ILE A 316 15.04 4.20 -7.37
C ILE A 316 14.99 4.66 -8.83
N ARG A 317 15.78 5.66 -9.25
CA ARG A 317 15.84 6.06 -10.67
C ARG A 317 16.35 4.97 -11.60
N TYR A 318 17.15 4.03 -11.08
CA TYR A 318 17.60 2.85 -11.84
C TYR A 318 16.56 1.73 -11.83
N GLU A 319 15.76 1.63 -10.76
CA GLU A 319 14.68 0.64 -10.63
C GLU A 319 13.39 1.06 -11.37
N THR A 320 13.21 2.37 -11.59
CA THR A 320 12.13 2.99 -12.37
C THR A 320 12.70 3.95 -13.40
N GLU A 321 13.35 3.40 -14.43
CA GLU A 321 13.97 4.17 -15.50
C GLU A 321 12.92 4.94 -16.31
N GLY A 322 13.23 6.20 -16.65
CA GLY A 322 12.32 7.06 -17.44
C GLY A 322 11.02 7.48 -16.74
N LEU A 323 10.89 7.27 -15.43
CA LEU A 323 9.81 7.83 -14.60
C LEU A 323 9.62 9.33 -14.83
N ASP A 324 10.71 10.03 -15.13
CA ASP A 324 10.80 11.46 -15.48
C ASP A 324 9.81 11.90 -16.57
N HIS A 325 9.45 11.01 -17.51
CA HIS A 325 8.47 11.31 -18.56
C HIS A 325 7.05 11.58 -18.01
N LEU A 326 6.73 11.14 -16.78
CA LEU A 326 5.48 11.48 -16.07
C LEU A 326 5.53 12.87 -15.40
N PHE A 327 6.73 13.44 -15.25
CA PHE A 327 7.01 14.69 -14.53
C PHE A 327 7.54 15.81 -15.44
N SER A 328 7.58 15.59 -16.75
CA SER A 328 7.93 16.60 -17.77
C SER A 328 7.01 17.82 -17.68
N ASP A 329 5.70 17.56 -17.67
CA ASP A 329 4.65 18.56 -17.42
C ASP A 329 4.31 18.63 -15.94
N HIS A 330 4.16 19.85 -15.41
CA HIS A 330 3.66 20.07 -14.05
C HIS A 330 2.26 19.47 -13.81
N THR A 331 1.40 19.51 -14.83
CA THR A 331 0.07 18.90 -14.76
C THR A 331 0.12 17.36 -14.75
N GLY A 332 1.11 16.74 -15.39
CA GLY A 332 1.39 15.32 -15.27
C GLY A 332 1.92 14.96 -13.88
N ALA A 333 2.94 15.70 -13.43
CA ALA A 333 3.53 15.56 -12.11
C ALA A 333 2.49 15.60 -10.99
N LEU A 334 1.56 16.57 -11.03
CA LEU A 334 0.48 16.70 -10.06
C LEU A 334 -0.48 15.52 -10.07
N VAL A 335 -0.96 15.09 -11.25
CA VAL A 335 -1.90 13.96 -11.35
C VAL A 335 -1.27 12.68 -10.79
N PHE A 336 -0.04 12.35 -11.21
CA PHE A 336 0.62 11.13 -10.75
C PHE A 336 0.97 11.18 -9.25
N ALA A 337 1.44 12.33 -8.76
CA ALA A 337 1.71 12.53 -7.34
C ALA A 337 0.45 12.46 -6.48
N GLN A 338 -0.70 12.97 -6.95
CA GLN A 338 -1.99 12.83 -6.25
C GLN A 338 -2.46 11.36 -6.20
N THR A 339 -2.35 10.61 -7.30
CA THR A 339 -2.67 9.18 -7.33
C THR A 339 -1.83 8.40 -6.31
N ILE A 340 -0.52 8.68 -6.22
CA ILE A 340 0.39 8.03 -5.27
C ILE A 340 0.15 8.51 -3.83
N ALA A 341 -0.26 9.77 -3.61
CA ALA A 341 -0.65 10.27 -2.30
C ALA A 341 -1.76 9.42 -1.65
N LEU A 342 -2.74 8.97 -2.46
CA LEU A 342 -3.86 8.14 -1.98
C LEU A 342 -3.39 6.77 -1.42
N TRP A 343 -2.28 6.22 -1.92
CA TRP A 343 -1.70 4.99 -1.37
C TRP A 343 -1.27 5.15 0.10
N GLN A 344 -0.82 6.34 0.48
CA GLN A 344 -0.37 6.63 1.84
C GLN A 344 -1.50 6.64 2.87
N ASN A 345 -2.77 6.68 2.44
CA ASN A 345 -3.94 6.77 3.33
C ASN A 345 -3.99 5.65 4.39
N THR A 346 -3.41 4.48 4.11
CA THR A 346 -3.36 3.33 5.02
C THR A 346 -1.98 3.05 5.62
N MET A 347 -0.98 3.92 5.44
CA MET A 347 0.35 3.73 6.02
C MET A 347 0.38 3.90 7.54
N HIS A 348 1.40 3.34 8.18
CA HIS A 348 1.71 3.45 9.60
C HIS A 348 0.53 3.10 10.53
N PRO A 349 0.02 1.86 10.50
CA PRO A 349 -1.20 1.46 11.22
C PRO A 349 -1.06 1.67 12.73
N VAL A 350 0.12 1.46 13.32
CA VAL A 350 0.36 1.74 14.75
C VAL A 350 0.22 3.23 15.06
N ARG A 351 0.73 4.12 14.20
CA ARG A 351 0.61 5.58 14.37
C ARG A 351 -0.83 6.05 14.16
N ARG A 352 -1.54 5.46 13.20
CA ARG A 352 -2.99 5.64 13.02
C ARG A 352 -3.78 5.16 14.23
N LEU A 353 -3.39 4.05 14.87
CA LEU A 353 -4.10 3.49 16.02
C LEU A 353 -4.01 4.40 17.23
N ILE A 354 -2.82 4.97 17.48
CA ILE A 354 -2.61 5.99 18.50
C ILE A 354 -3.47 7.23 18.21
N LEU A 355 -3.52 7.69 16.96
CA LEU A 355 -4.38 8.83 16.56
C LEU A 355 -5.87 8.55 16.83
N ILE A 356 -6.36 7.37 16.44
CA ILE A 356 -7.73 6.93 16.68
C ILE A 356 -8.02 6.90 18.18
N ALA A 357 -7.12 6.34 18.99
CA ALA A 357 -7.26 6.28 20.43
C ALA A 357 -7.34 7.69 21.05
N LEU A 358 -6.47 8.62 20.65
CA LEU A 358 -6.49 10.01 21.14
C LEU A 358 -7.82 10.71 20.82
N TYR A 359 -8.36 10.56 19.60
CA TYR A 359 -9.66 11.11 19.25
C TYR A 359 -10.82 10.45 20.01
N LEU A 360 -10.79 9.14 20.21
CA LEU A 360 -11.81 8.43 21.00
C LEU A 360 -11.77 8.84 22.49
N MET A 361 -10.59 9.02 23.07
CA MET A 361 -10.43 9.51 24.44
C MET A 361 -10.96 10.95 24.58
N SER A 362 -10.62 11.83 23.64
CA SER A 362 -11.16 13.20 23.60
C SER A 362 -12.68 13.21 23.52
N GLY A 363 -13.26 12.39 22.63
CA GLY A 363 -14.71 12.23 22.51
C GLY A 363 -15.38 11.68 23.77
N ALA A 364 -14.77 10.67 24.41
CA ALA A 364 -15.27 10.11 25.67
C ALA A 364 -15.27 11.16 26.79
N PHE A 365 -14.18 11.90 26.97
CA PHE A 365 -14.08 12.98 27.95
C PHE A 365 -15.11 14.09 27.69
N PHE A 366 -15.37 14.45 26.42
CA PHE A 366 -16.40 15.42 26.07
C PHE A 366 -17.82 14.92 26.39
N VAL A 367 -18.11 13.63 26.13
CA VAL A 367 -19.40 13.02 26.52
C VAL A 367 -19.56 12.99 28.04
N THR A 368 -18.52 12.66 28.80
CA THR A 368 -18.53 12.73 30.28
C THR A 368 -18.78 14.16 30.78
N PHE A 369 -18.18 15.17 30.16
CA PHE A 369 -18.47 16.58 30.45
C PHE A 369 -19.96 16.92 30.24
N VAL A 370 -20.53 16.56 29.08
CA VAL A 370 -21.96 16.82 28.77
C VAL A 370 -22.88 16.09 29.75
N PHE A 371 -22.57 14.83 30.09
CA PHE A 371 -23.34 14.06 31.06
C PHE A 371 -23.34 14.69 32.46
N LEU A 372 -22.17 15.12 32.96
CA LEU A 372 -22.07 15.79 34.26
C LEU A 372 -22.75 17.17 34.26
N GLN A 373 -22.66 17.93 33.16
CA GLN A 373 -23.41 19.19 33.02
C GLN A 373 -24.93 18.95 33.07
N LEU A 374 -25.43 17.93 32.36
CA LEU A 374 -26.84 17.55 32.43
C LEU A 374 -27.26 17.14 33.84
N GLN A 375 -26.45 16.34 34.55
CA GLN A 375 -26.71 15.98 35.95
C GLN A 375 -26.78 17.18 36.91
N ILE A 376 -26.04 18.26 36.66
CA ILE A 376 -26.07 19.49 37.47
C ILE A 376 -27.25 20.40 37.09
N LEU A 377 -27.69 20.38 35.83
CA LEU A 377 -28.74 21.26 35.31
C LEU A 377 -30.16 20.70 35.49
N LEU A 378 -30.37 19.39 35.25
CA LEU A 378 -31.69 18.76 35.37
C LEU A 378 -32.35 18.97 36.75
N PRO A 379 -31.67 18.77 37.90
CA PRO A 379 -32.23 19.01 39.23
C PRO A 379 -32.42 20.49 39.59
N LYS A 380 -32.14 21.42 38.67
CA LYS A 380 -32.37 22.86 38.81
C LYS A 380 -33.44 23.38 37.85
N MET A 381 -33.95 22.51 36.97
CA MET A 381 -35.03 22.80 36.01
C MET A 381 -36.38 22.16 36.42
N PHE A 382 -36.36 21.28 37.42
CA PHE A 382 -37.49 20.66 38.08
C PHE A 382 -37.38 20.90 39.60
#